data_AF-A0A2Z6IIF2-F1
#
_entry.id   AF-A0A2Z6IIF2-F1
#
_cell.length_a   1.000
_cell.length_b   1.000
_cell.length_c   1.000
_cell.angle_alpha   90.00
_cell.angle_beta   90.00
_cell.angle_gamma   90.00
#
_symmetry.space_group_name_H-M   'P 1'
#
loop_
_entity.id
_entity.type
_entity.pdbx_description
1 polymer ?
#
loop_
_entity_poly.entity_id
_entity_poly.type
_entity_poly.pdbx_seq_one_letter_code
_entity_poly.pdbx_strand_id
1 'polypeptide(L)'
;MPAKILFLLLVLALSGCASLPPPSSTATASAAAQGAATADRDAEAAQQRLAAVAAQRAGAEQQFCPNWRQALGQARRNAMGCARMPLGEQATCWQAVSQWTQEESRYFHALAPLFQGGAYATPAAQAARFFDLAQGWAITCQDGQKACSAASGHQQMDDYKNVVNRFCSR
;
A
#
# COMPACT_ATOMS: atom_id res chain seq x y z
N MET A 1 -21.03 17.23 -1.78
CA MET A 1 -22.15 18.07 -2.28
C MET A 1 -22.32 19.25 -1.30
N PRO A 2 -22.67 20.47 -1.73
CA PRO A 2 -21.73 21.52 -2.17
C PRO A 2 -21.90 22.87 -1.43
N ALA A 3 -20.89 23.74 -1.52
CA ALA A 3 -20.99 25.21 -1.49
C ALA A 3 -19.64 25.73 -2.02
N LYS A 4 -19.43 26.26 -3.23
CA LYS A 4 -20.14 27.22 -4.10
C LYS A 4 -20.34 28.61 -3.48
N ILE A 5 -19.48 29.52 -3.97
CA ILE A 5 -19.67 30.96 -4.20
C ILE A 5 -19.25 31.88 -3.04
N LEU A 6 -18.14 32.61 -3.23
CA LEU A 6 -18.23 34.06 -3.41
C LEU A 6 -16.93 34.62 -4.03
N PHE A 7 -17.06 35.03 -5.28
CA PHE A 7 -16.17 35.98 -5.96
C PHE A 7 -16.71 37.37 -5.60
N LEU A 8 -15.89 38.29 -5.08
CA LEU A 8 -16.16 39.73 -5.17
C LEU A 8 -14.88 40.54 -4.96
N LEU A 9 -14.57 41.30 -6.00
CA LEU A 9 -13.52 42.29 -6.16
C LEU A 9 -13.79 43.58 -5.36
N LEU A 10 -12.72 44.33 -5.08
CA LEU A 10 -12.53 45.80 -5.05
C LEU A 10 -11.52 46.13 -3.94
N VAL A 11 -10.26 46.47 -4.22
CA VAL A 11 -9.71 47.75 -4.75
C VAL A 11 -10.16 48.96 -3.92
N LEU A 12 -9.22 49.55 -3.17
CA LEU A 12 -8.98 50.99 -2.92
C LEU A 12 -7.74 51.11 -2.00
N ALA A 13 -6.59 51.51 -2.56
CA ALA A 13 -5.96 52.86 -2.45
C ALA A 13 -5.29 53.08 -1.07
N LEU A 14 -4.06 53.58 -0.90
CA LEU A 14 -3.49 54.87 -1.30
C LEU A 14 -1.95 54.80 -1.19
N SER A 15 -1.22 55.23 -2.22
CA SER A 15 -0.50 56.54 -2.30
C SER A 15 0.79 56.64 -1.48
N GLY A 16 1.89 56.23 -2.11
CA GLY A 16 3.26 56.60 -1.78
C GLY A 16 4.08 56.54 -3.07
N CYS A 17 4.06 57.63 -3.85
CA CYS A 17 4.84 57.74 -5.09
C CYS A 17 6.32 57.96 -4.76
N ALA A 18 7.02 56.90 -4.34
CA ALA A 18 8.40 56.77 -4.78
C ALA A 18 8.33 56.38 -6.26
N SER A 19 8.95 57.18 -7.14
CA SER A 19 9.04 56.90 -8.57
C SER A 19 9.73 55.56 -8.77
N LEU A 20 8.95 54.48 -8.77
CA LEU A 20 9.39 53.18 -9.23
C LEU A 20 9.55 53.31 -10.75
N PRO A 21 10.71 52.92 -11.31
CA PRO A 21 10.89 52.92 -12.76
C PRO A 21 9.74 52.14 -13.40
N PRO A 22 9.23 52.58 -14.57
CA PRO A 22 8.16 51.88 -15.25
C PRO A 22 8.57 50.40 -15.39
N PRO A 23 7.70 49.43 -15.05
CA PRO A 23 8.04 48.04 -15.28
C PRO A 23 8.30 47.89 -16.77
N SER A 24 9.57 47.65 -17.13
CA SER A 24 9.94 47.35 -18.50
C SER A 24 9.06 46.19 -18.95
N SER A 25 8.22 46.39 -19.97
CA SER A 25 7.28 45.38 -20.49
C SER A 25 8.00 44.06 -20.83
N THR A 26 9.29 44.17 -21.18
CA THR A 26 10.24 43.07 -21.38
C THR A 26 10.57 42.28 -20.11
N ALA A 27 10.68 42.89 -18.93
CA ALA A 27 10.98 42.21 -17.68
C ALA A 27 9.77 41.38 -17.19
N THR A 28 8.56 41.92 -17.29
CA THR A 28 7.33 41.18 -16.93
C THR A 28 7.02 40.06 -17.92
N ALA A 29 7.23 40.27 -19.23
CA ALA A 29 7.08 39.22 -20.24
C ALA A 29 8.14 38.11 -20.09
N SER A 30 9.39 38.45 -19.75
CA SER A 30 10.46 37.48 -19.49
C SER A 30 10.19 36.65 -18.24
N ALA A 31 9.72 37.28 -17.15
CA ALA A 31 9.31 36.58 -15.93
C ALA A 31 8.10 35.65 -16.17
N ALA A 32 7.11 36.09 -16.95
CA ALA A 32 5.96 35.27 -17.33
C ALA A 32 6.37 34.06 -18.21
N ALA A 33 7.29 34.26 -19.17
CA ALA A 33 7.81 33.19 -20.01
C ALA A 33 8.65 32.17 -19.21
N GLN A 34 9.47 32.63 -18.25
CA GLN A 34 10.20 31.76 -17.34
C GLN A 34 9.26 30.98 -16.40
N GLY A 35 8.18 31.61 -15.93
CA GLY A 35 7.14 30.97 -15.14
C GLY A 35 6.43 29.86 -15.91
N ALA A 36 6.00 30.13 -17.16
CA ALA A 36 5.41 29.12 -18.04
C ALA A 36 6.37 27.96 -18.32
N ALA A 37 7.62 28.24 -18.68
CA ALA A 37 8.62 27.20 -18.94
C ALA A 37 8.99 26.36 -17.70
N THR A 38 8.77 26.87 -16.50
CA THR A 38 8.95 26.09 -15.26
C THR A 38 7.72 25.24 -14.98
N ALA A 39 6.52 25.79 -15.16
CA ALA A 39 5.27 25.04 -15.05
C ALA A 39 5.19 23.87 -16.04
N ASP A 40 5.65 24.05 -17.29
CA ASP A 40 5.70 22.99 -18.29
C ASP A 40 6.65 21.85 -17.86
N ARG A 41 7.85 22.20 -17.35
CA ARG A 41 8.81 21.21 -16.82
C ARG A 41 8.25 20.46 -15.61
N ASP A 42 7.57 21.16 -14.70
CA ASP A 42 6.95 20.54 -13.53
C ASP A 42 5.79 19.62 -13.94
N ALA A 43 5.01 20.01 -14.96
CA ALA A 43 3.93 19.20 -15.51
C ALA A 43 4.48 17.91 -16.19
N GLU A 44 5.54 18.03 -16.99
CA GLU A 44 6.23 16.88 -17.59
C GLU A 44 6.77 15.93 -16.51
N ALA A 45 7.44 16.46 -15.49
CA ALA A 45 7.96 15.66 -14.38
C ALA A 45 6.83 14.98 -13.58
N ALA A 46 5.71 15.68 -13.35
CA ALA A 46 4.54 15.09 -12.71
C ALA A 46 3.95 13.95 -13.55
N GLN A 47 3.84 14.14 -14.87
CA GLN A 47 3.34 13.11 -15.77
C GLN A 47 4.24 11.86 -15.80
N GLN A 48 5.55 12.05 -15.81
CA GLN A 48 6.51 10.93 -15.72
C GLN A 48 6.37 10.16 -14.41
N ARG A 49 6.18 10.86 -13.27
CA ARG A 49 5.94 10.21 -11.97
C ARG A 49 4.64 9.42 -11.96
N LEU A 50 3.57 9.97 -12.54
CA LEU A 50 2.28 9.26 -12.65
C LEU A 50 2.41 8.00 -13.52
N ALA A 51 3.14 8.08 -14.64
CA ALA A 51 3.41 6.93 -15.50
C ALA A 51 4.23 5.86 -14.77
N ALA A 52 5.23 6.25 -13.98
CA ALA A 52 6.02 5.33 -13.17
C ALA A 52 5.18 4.61 -12.10
N VAL A 53 4.30 5.33 -11.40
CA VAL A 53 3.37 4.74 -10.43
C VAL A 53 2.38 3.78 -11.11
N ALA A 54 1.87 4.15 -12.29
CA ALA A 54 0.99 3.28 -13.08
C ALA A 54 1.70 1.99 -13.51
N ALA A 55 2.96 2.09 -13.95
CA ALA A 55 3.77 0.93 -14.31
C ALA A 55 4.08 0.03 -13.11
N GLN A 56 4.45 0.62 -11.96
CA GLN A 56 4.66 -0.10 -10.70
C GLN A 56 3.39 -0.85 -10.29
N ARG A 57 2.24 -0.18 -10.35
CA ARG A 57 0.95 -0.78 -10.04
C ARG A 57 0.64 -1.94 -10.98
N ALA A 58 0.76 -1.75 -12.29
CA ALA A 58 0.51 -2.80 -13.27
C ALA A 58 1.41 -4.03 -13.04
N GLY A 59 2.69 -3.81 -12.74
CA GLY A 59 3.62 -4.89 -12.38
C GLY A 59 3.20 -5.63 -11.09
N ALA A 60 2.79 -4.89 -10.06
CA ALA A 60 2.31 -5.48 -8.82
C ALA A 60 0.99 -6.26 -8.99
N GLU A 61 0.06 -5.77 -9.81
CA GLU A 61 -1.19 -6.47 -10.13
C GLU A 61 -0.91 -7.81 -10.83
N GLN A 62 0.02 -7.84 -11.79
CA GLN A 62 0.44 -9.07 -12.48
C GLN A 62 1.03 -10.12 -11.53
N GLN A 63 1.81 -9.67 -10.53
CA GLN A 63 2.49 -10.56 -9.58
C GLN A 63 1.63 -10.94 -8.37
N PHE A 64 0.53 -10.22 -8.10
CA PHE A 64 -0.28 -10.41 -6.90
C PHE A 64 -0.75 -11.86 -6.71
N CYS A 65 -1.41 -12.43 -7.71
CA CYS A 65 -1.97 -13.79 -7.60
C CYS A 65 -0.90 -14.90 -7.57
N PRO A 66 0.16 -14.85 -8.40
CA PRO A 66 1.32 -15.73 -8.22
C PRO A 66 1.90 -15.69 -6.80
N ASN A 67 2.16 -14.49 -6.28
CA ASN A 67 2.76 -14.30 -4.96
C ASN A 67 1.84 -14.80 -3.84
N TRP A 68 0.54 -14.50 -3.93
CA TRP A 68 -0.46 -15.04 -2.99
C TRP A 68 -0.43 -16.57 -2.92
N ARG A 69 -0.46 -17.26 -4.08
CA ARG A 69 -0.45 -18.73 -4.10
C ARG A 69 0.85 -19.30 -3.54
N GLN A 70 1.98 -18.67 -3.85
CA GLN A 70 3.27 -19.08 -3.32
C GLN A 70 3.32 -18.93 -1.79
N ALA A 71 2.94 -17.76 -1.28
CA ALA A 71 2.93 -17.47 0.15
C ALA A 71 1.95 -18.39 0.90
N LEU A 72 0.74 -18.61 0.38
CA LEU A 72 -0.23 -19.55 0.96
C LEU A 72 0.30 -20.99 0.99
N GLY A 73 0.97 -21.42 -0.08
CA GLY A 73 1.63 -22.73 -0.15
C GLY A 73 2.76 -22.86 0.88
N GLN A 74 3.55 -21.81 1.05
CA GLN A 74 4.62 -21.78 2.06
C GLN A 74 4.06 -21.80 3.48
N ALA A 75 3.00 -21.03 3.78
CA ALA A 75 2.33 -21.05 5.08
C ALA A 75 1.89 -22.47 5.46
N ARG A 76 1.29 -23.20 4.51
CA ARG A 76 0.88 -24.60 4.73
C ARG A 76 2.09 -25.51 4.99
N ARG A 77 3.16 -25.40 4.20
CA ARG A 77 4.37 -26.22 4.37
C ARG A 77 5.02 -25.95 5.73
N ASN A 78 5.16 -24.69 6.10
CA ASN A 78 5.71 -24.24 7.38
C ASN A 78 4.90 -24.80 8.55
N ALA A 79 3.56 -24.64 8.51
CA ALA A 79 2.69 -25.15 9.56
C ALA A 79 2.77 -26.67 9.72
N MET A 80 2.74 -27.43 8.61
CA MET A 80 2.89 -28.89 8.66
C MET A 80 4.30 -29.31 9.12
N GLY A 81 5.32 -28.56 8.73
CA GLY A 81 6.71 -28.79 9.15
C GLY A 81 6.84 -28.67 10.67
N CYS A 82 6.50 -27.51 11.22
CA CYS A 82 6.60 -27.27 12.66
C CYS A 82 5.73 -28.23 13.48
N ALA A 83 4.51 -28.57 13.02
CA ALA A 83 3.65 -29.52 13.72
C ALA A 83 4.23 -30.96 13.78
N ARG A 84 5.14 -31.32 12.87
CA ARG A 84 5.79 -32.64 12.82
C ARG A 84 7.15 -32.68 13.50
N MET A 85 7.70 -31.53 13.91
CA MET A 85 8.98 -31.48 14.60
C MET A 85 8.89 -32.06 16.02
N PRO A 86 10.00 -32.56 16.58
CA PRO A 86 10.09 -32.93 17.99
C PRO A 86 9.68 -31.76 18.89
N LEU A 87 9.01 -32.05 20.01
CA LEU A 87 8.47 -31.01 20.92
C LEU A 87 9.53 -29.97 21.36
N GLY A 88 10.77 -30.40 21.58
CA GLY A 88 11.88 -29.51 21.97
C GLY A 88 12.30 -28.50 20.89
N GLU A 89 11.88 -28.69 19.64
CA GLU A 89 12.24 -27.84 18.50
C GLU A 89 11.04 -27.05 17.95
N GLN A 90 9.81 -27.41 18.35
CA GLN A 90 8.59 -26.78 17.83
C GLN A 90 8.54 -25.28 18.14
N ALA A 91 8.92 -24.85 19.35
CA ALA A 91 8.88 -23.45 19.73
C ALA A 91 9.75 -22.57 18.80
N THR A 92 10.98 -22.98 18.54
CA THR A 92 11.89 -22.28 17.61
C THR A 92 11.35 -22.29 16.18
N CYS A 93 10.77 -23.40 15.73
CA CYS A 93 10.14 -23.46 14.41
C CYS A 93 8.97 -22.46 14.30
N TRP A 94 8.06 -22.46 15.27
CA TRP A 94 6.93 -21.55 15.31
C TRP A 94 7.33 -20.08 15.44
N GLN A 95 8.45 -19.79 16.11
CA GLN A 95 9.05 -18.46 16.14
C GLN A 95 9.54 -18.02 14.75
N ALA A 96 10.21 -18.91 14.00
CA ALA A 96 10.61 -18.60 12.63
C ALA A 96 9.39 -18.40 11.72
N VAL A 97 8.35 -19.21 11.88
CA VAL A 97 7.09 -19.04 11.13
C VAL A 97 6.43 -17.71 11.44
N SER A 98 6.37 -17.29 12.71
CA SER A 98 5.75 -16.01 13.07
C SER A 98 6.49 -14.81 12.46
N GLN A 99 7.83 -14.84 12.44
CA GLN A 99 8.64 -13.81 11.79
C GLN A 99 8.37 -13.77 10.28
N TRP A 100 8.41 -14.92 9.62
CA TRP A 100 8.11 -15.00 8.19
C TRP A 100 6.69 -14.50 7.86
N THR A 101 5.67 -14.91 8.63
CA THR A 101 4.30 -14.40 8.40
C THR A 101 4.17 -12.90 8.64
N GLN A 102 4.98 -12.31 9.52
CA GLN A 102 5.03 -10.87 9.71
C GLN A 102 5.55 -10.15 8.47
N GLU A 103 6.60 -10.69 7.85
CA GLU A 103 7.17 -10.15 6.61
C GLU A 103 6.17 -10.23 5.45
N GLU A 104 5.49 -11.37 5.31
CA GLU A 104 4.41 -11.53 4.31
C GLU A 104 3.25 -10.57 4.55
N SER A 105 2.82 -10.40 5.81
CA SER A 105 1.79 -9.42 6.16
C SER A 105 2.20 -8.00 5.73
N ARG A 106 3.42 -7.56 6.06
CA ARG A 106 3.94 -6.25 5.66
C ARG A 106 3.96 -6.08 4.14
N TYR A 107 4.36 -7.11 3.42
CA TYR A 107 4.34 -7.11 1.95
C TYR A 107 2.93 -6.84 1.41
N PHE A 108 1.92 -7.59 1.85
CA PHE A 108 0.55 -7.40 1.37
C PHE A 108 -0.09 -6.09 1.85
N HIS A 109 0.24 -5.61 3.06
CA HIS A 109 -0.16 -4.29 3.53
C HIS A 109 0.39 -3.17 2.63
N ALA A 110 1.63 -3.29 2.14
CA ALA A 110 2.22 -2.31 1.24
C ALA A 110 1.55 -2.29 -0.16
N LEU A 111 0.94 -3.40 -0.58
CA LEU A 111 0.21 -3.47 -1.85
C LEU A 111 -1.16 -2.79 -1.82
N ALA A 112 -1.85 -2.81 -0.68
CA ALA A 112 -3.19 -2.23 -0.55
C ALA A 112 -3.28 -0.74 -0.98
N PRO A 113 -2.39 0.17 -0.52
CA PRO A 113 -2.41 1.57 -0.98
C PRO A 113 -2.00 1.72 -2.45
N LEU A 114 -1.10 0.86 -2.95
CA LEU A 114 -0.71 0.87 -4.37
C LEU A 114 -1.90 0.53 -5.29
N PHE A 115 -2.81 -0.32 -4.81
CA PHE A 115 -4.00 -0.73 -5.54
C PHE A 115 -5.24 0.12 -5.27
N GLN A 116 -5.13 1.22 -4.52
CA GLN A 116 -6.27 2.04 -4.12
C GLN A 116 -7.15 2.44 -5.32
N GLY A 117 -8.47 2.27 -5.17
CA GLY A 117 -9.44 2.50 -6.24
C GLY A 117 -9.47 1.43 -7.35
N GLY A 118 -8.68 0.37 -7.22
CA GLY A 118 -8.64 -0.77 -8.14
C GLY A 118 -9.28 -2.04 -7.61
N ALA A 119 -9.44 -3.03 -8.50
CA ALA A 119 -9.98 -4.35 -8.15
C ALA A 119 -9.10 -5.15 -7.17
N TYR A 120 -7.80 -4.84 -7.13
CA TYR A 120 -6.82 -5.52 -6.27
C TYR A 120 -6.76 -4.98 -4.83
N ALA A 121 -7.38 -3.83 -4.53
CA ALA A 121 -7.30 -3.21 -3.19
C ALA A 121 -7.85 -4.13 -2.09
N THR A 122 -9.07 -4.63 -2.28
CA THR A 122 -9.72 -5.54 -1.33
C THR A 122 -8.95 -6.85 -1.16
N PRO A 123 -8.61 -7.62 -2.22
CA PRO A 123 -7.88 -8.87 -2.02
C PRO A 123 -6.50 -8.66 -1.40
N ALA A 124 -5.79 -7.56 -1.68
CA ALA A 124 -4.52 -7.25 -1.00
C ALA A 124 -4.71 -7.00 0.51
N ALA A 125 -5.71 -6.22 0.89
CA ALA A 125 -6.02 -6.00 2.31
C ALA A 125 -6.42 -7.30 3.03
N GLN A 126 -7.15 -8.21 2.37
CA GLN A 126 -7.52 -9.50 2.95
C GLN A 126 -6.32 -10.45 3.05
N ALA A 127 -5.42 -10.46 2.05
CA ALA A 127 -4.18 -11.23 2.12
C ALA A 127 -3.31 -10.77 3.30
N ALA A 128 -3.20 -9.45 3.52
CA ALA A 128 -2.47 -8.90 4.66
C ALA A 128 -3.06 -9.37 6.00
N ARG A 129 -4.38 -9.26 6.17
CA ARG A 129 -5.09 -9.71 7.37
C ARG A 129 -5.00 -11.21 7.62
N PHE A 130 -4.96 -12.02 6.55
CA PHE A 130 -4.68 -13.44 6.66
C PHE A 130 -3.33 -13.69 7.32
N PHE A 131 -2.28 -13.00 6.87
CA PHE A 131 -0.93 -13.16 7.42
C PHE A 131 -0.77 -12.55 8.82
N ASP A 132 -1.51 -11.49 9.16
CA ASP A 132 -1.60 -10.99 10.54
C ASP A 132 -2.14 -12.07 11.50
N LEU A 133 -3.24 -12.73 11.12
CA LEU A 133 -3.81 -13.82 11.90
C LEU A 133 -2.90 -15.04 11.93
N ALA A 134 -2.24 -15.37 10.82
CA ALA A 134 -1.28 -16.47 10.75
C ALA A 134 -0.07 -16.21 11.68
N GLN A 135 0.40 -14.96 11.79
CA GLN A 135 1.43 -14.58 12.74
C GLN A 135 0.97 -14.79 14.18
N GLY A 136 -0.21 -14.27 14.53
CA GLY A 136 -0.78 -14.45 15.87
C GLY A 136 -0.93 -15.92 16.23
N TRP A 137 -1.44 -16.72 15.29
CA TRP A 137 -1.55 -18.17 15.44
C TRP A 137 -0.19 -18.84 15.67
N ALA A 138 0.82 -18.51 14.86
CA ALA A 138 2.17 -19.04 15.00
C ALA A 138 2.81 -18.65 16.35
N ILE A 139 2.54 -17.45 16.87
CA ILE A 139 2.98 -17.04 18.21
C ILE A 139 2.35 -17.95 19.27
N THR A 140 1.04 -18.16 19.22
CA THR A 140 0.36 -19.07 20.17
C THR A 140 0.88 -20.51 20.07
N CYS A 141 1.28 -20.98 18.89
CA CYS A 141 1.84 -22.32 18.73
C CYS A 141 3.21 -22.51 19.38
N GLN A 142 3.92 -21.43 19.73
CA GLN A 142 5.19 -21.52 20.48
C GLN A 142 4.99 -22.12 21.88
N ASP A 143 3.80 -21.96 22.45
CA ASP A 143 3.40 -22.53 23.75
C ASP A 143 3.02 -24.02 23.66
N GLY A 144 3.26 -24.64 22.51
CA GLY A 144 3.08 -26.06 22.26
C GLY A 144 1.77 -26.44 21.60
N GLN A 145 1.64 -27.74 21.31
CA GLN A 145 0.56 -28.27 20.47
C GLN A 145 -0.85 -27.97 21.00
N LYS A 146 -1.06 -28.02 22.32
CA LYS A 146 -2.35 -27.72 22.93
C LYS A 146 -2.79 -26.28 22.65
N ALA A 147 -1.89 -25.31 22.87
CA ALA A 147 -2.15 -23.90 22.57
C ALA A 147 -2.40 -23.70 21.08
N CYS A 148 -1.57 -24.32 20.22
CA CYS A 148 -1.72 -24.26 18.77
C CYS A 148 -3.09 -24.75 18.27
N SER A 149 -3.61 -25.82 18.86
CA SER A 149 -4.93 -26.39 18.53
C SER A 149 -6.12 -25.58 19.08
N ALA A 150 -5.91 -24.86 20.17
CA ALA A 150 -6.93 -24.01 20.81
C ALA A 150 -6.91 -22.56 20.29
N ALA A 151 -5.91 -22.20 19.48
CA ALA A 151 -5.74 -20.86 18.97
C ALA A 151 -6.95 -20.44 18.12
N SER A 152 -7.47 -19.26 18.41
CA SER A 152 -8.65 -18.70 17.74
C SER A 152 -8.31 -18.07 16.38
N GLY A 153 -9.33 -17.74 15.58
CA GLY A 153 -9.16 -16.98 14.34
C GLY A 153 -9.07 -17.81 13.05
N HIS A 154 -9.11 -19.15 13.12
CA HIS A 154 -9.10 -20.00 11.92
C HIS A 154 -10.22 -19.69 10.93
N GLN A 155 -11.44 -19.46 11.44
CA GLN A 155 -12.58 -19.11 10.58
C GLN A 155 -12.32 -17.82 9.80
N GLN A 156 -11.75 -16.80 10.45
CA GLN A 156 -11.44 -15.51 9.82
C GLN A 156 -10.30 -15.66 8.81
N MET A 157 -9.27 -16.45 9.13
CA MET A 157 -8.22 -16.81 8.16
C MET A 157 -8.82 -17.49 6.93
N ASP A 158 -9.73 -18.45 7.12
CA ASP A 158 -10.39 -19.13 6.01
C ASP A 158 -11.24 -18.18 5.16
N ASP A 159 -11.99 -17.28 5.80
CA ASP A 159 -12.80 -16.27 5.10
C ASP A 159 -11.92 -15.34 4.25
N TYR A 160 -10.83 -14.81 4.80
CA TYR A 160 -9.89 -13.97 4.08
C TYR A 160 -9.22 -14.72 2.92
N LYS A 161 -8.72 -15.94 3.18
CA LYS A 161 -8.14 -16.82 2.17
C LYS A 161 -9.13 -17.07 1.03
N ASN A 162 -10.39 -17.34 1.33
CA ASN A 162 -11.42 -17.65 0.34
C ASN A 162 -11.74 -16.45 -0.56
N VAL A 163 -11.75 -15.24 -0.02
CA VAL A 163 -11.92 -14.01 -0.82
C VAL A 163 -10.77 -13.87 -1.82
N VAL A 164 -9.53 -14.00 -1.38
CA VAL A 164 -8.36 -13.85 -2.25
C VAL A 164 -8.28 -14.98 -3.28
N ASN A 165 -8.54 -16.23 -2.88
CA ASN A 165 -8.56 -17.37 -3.80
C ASN A 165 -9.61 -17.19 -4.89
N ARG A 166 -10.83 -16.75 -4.55
CA ARG A 166 -11.89 -16.49 -5.53
C ARG A 166 -11.49 -15.41 -6.52
N PHE A 167 -10.80 -14.37 -6.05
CA PHE A 167 -10.28 -13.32 -6.92
C PHE A 167 -9.21 -13.87 -7.89
N CYS A 168 -8.26 -14.66 -7.37
CA CYS A 168 -7.14 -15.21 -8.14
C CYS A 168 -7.45 -16.45 -8.98
N SER A 169 -8.70 -16.91 -8.99
CA SER A 169 -9.18 -18.02 -9.82
C SER A 169 -9.98 -17.54 -11.04
N ARG A 170 -10.18 -16.23 -11.19
CA ARG A 170 -10.77 -15.59 -12.36
C ARG A 170 -9.72 -15.42 -13.45
#